data_AF-A0A0D0CXU9-F1
#
_entry.id   AF-A0A0D0CXU9-F1
#
_cell.length_a   1.000
_cell.length_b   1.000
_cell.length_c   1.000
_cell.angle_alpha   90.00
_cell.angle_beta   90.00
_cell.angle_gamma   90.00
#
_symmetry.space_group_name_H-M   'P 1'
#
loop_
_entity.id
_entity.type
_entity.pdbx_description
1 polymer ?
#
loop_
_entity_poly.entity_id
_entity_poly.type
_entity_poly.pdbx_seq_one_letter_code
_entity_poly.pdbx_strand_id
1 'polypeptide(L)'
;TNTTTYEEVGSKQVAVIGQEEKQAFTVVVGISASGCAIPFQIIYCGKTARSLPTKKTSQFREAQELGFKLRFSNTDTYWSTFELMCDY
;
A
#
# COMPACT_ATOMS: atom_id res chain seq x y z
N THR A 1 17.62 -9.62 -1.64
CA THR A 1 19.05 -9.98 -1.60
C THR A 1 19.87 -8.74 -1.86
N ASN A 2 20.06 -7.94 -0.80
CA ASN A 2 21.20 -7.03 -0.57
C ASN A 2 20.92 -6.39 0.80
N THR A 3 21.28 -7.11 1.87
CA THR A 3 20.91 -6.76 3.25
C THR A 3 22.13 -6.86 4.16
N THR A 4 23.27 -6.39 3.69
CA THR A 4 24.50 -6.31 4.48
C THR A 4 25.13 -4.95 4.27
N THR A 5 25.11 -4.14 5.31
CA THR A 5 25.79 -2.84 5.40
C THR A 5 27.07 -3.04 6.21
N TYR A 6 28.21 -2.63 5.67
CA TYR A 6 29.51 -2.70 6.36
C TYR A 6 29.82 -1.35 6.99
N GLU A 7 30.31 -1.37 8.23
CA GLU A 7 30.74 -0.19 8.98
C GLU A 7 31.96 -0.52 9.85
N GLU A 8 32.64 0.51 10.33
CA GLU A 8 33.80 0.35 11.22
C GLU A 8 33.42 -0.34 12.55
N VAL A 9 34.31 -1.21 13.03
CA VAL A 9 34.12 -1.93 14.29
C VAL A 9 34.09 -0.93 15.46
N GLY A 10 32.93 -0.80 16.10
CA GLY A 10 32.70 0.16 17.19
C GLY A 10 31.75 1.30 16.82
N SER A 11 31.33 1.41 15.56
CA SER A 11 30.32 2.37 15.11
C SER A 11 28.97 2.12 15.79
N LYS A 12 28.41 3.17 16.40
CA LYS A 12 27.10 3.13 17.07
C LYS A 12 25.93 3.46 16.15
N GLN A 13 26.20 4.15 15.04
CA GLN A 13 25.20 4.54 14.05
C GLN A 13 25.59 3.89 12.72
N VAL A 14 24.97 2.76 12.42
CA VAL A 14 25.10 2.06 11.14
C VAL A 14 23.89 2.44 10.30
N ALA A 15 24.11 3.08 9.15
CA ALA A 15 23.01 3.39 8.24
C ALA A 15 22.42 2.08 7.68
N VAL A 16 21.14 1.83 7.93
CA VAL A 16 20.45 0.63 7.43
C VAL A 16 19.70 1.00 6.15
N ILE A 17 19.98 0.26 5.06
CA ILE A 17 19.24 0.40 3.80
C ILE A 17 17.75 0.10 4.08
N GLY A 18 16.88 1.06 3.78
CA GLY A 18 15.43 0.94 3.96
C GLY A 18 14.87 1.47 5.28
N GLN A 19 15.70 2.01 6.18
CA GLN A 19 15.21 2.58 7.45
C GLN A 19 14.24 3.76 7.25
N GLU A 20 14.37 4.48 6.13
CA GLU A 20 13.49 5.58 5.77
C GLU A 20 12.28 5.17 4.90
N GLU A 21 12.13 3.87 4.59
CA GLU A 21 11.02 3.40 3.75
C GLU A 21 9.70 3.51 4.51
N LYS A 22 8.97 4.61 4.28
CA LYS A 22 7.61 4.79 4.78
C LYS A 22 6.65 3.97 3.94
N GLN A 23 6.17 2.86 4.47
CA GLN A 23 5.07 2.11 3.87
C GLN A 23 3.74 2.82 4.15
N ALA A 24 3.37 3.73 3.24
CA ALA A 24 2.12 4.47 3.29
C ALA A 24 1.19 4.05 2.14
N PHE A 25 -0.12 4.13 2.39
CA PHE A 25 -1.18 3.90 1.40
C PHE A 25 -2.33 4.89 1.64
N THR A 26 -3.14 5.13 0.62
CA THR A 26 -4.36 5.94 0.72
C THR A 26 -5.58 5.02 0.85
N VAL A 27 -6.51 5.37 1.74
CA VAL A 27 -7.84 4.74 1.82
C VAL A 27 -8.86 5.75 1.30
N VAL A 28 -9.63 5.35 0.29
CA VAL A 28 -10.79 6.08 -0.20
C VAL A 28 -12.03 5.48 0.46
N VAL A 29 -12.79 6.33 1.16
CA VAL A 29 -13.99 5.96 1.90
C VAL A 29 -15.21 6.57 1.21
N GLY A 30 -16.09 5.71 0.72
CA GLY A 30 -17.38 6.10 0.16
C GLY A 30 -18.50 5.91 1.15
N ILE A 31 -19.44 6.86 1.14
CA ILE A 31 -20.69 6.78 1.89
C ILE A 31 -21.82 6.87 0.88
N SER A 32 -22.73 5.89 0.91
CA SER A 32 -23.93 5.92 0.07
C SER A 32 -24.84 7.09 0.45
N ALA A 33 -25.76 7.47 -0.43
CA ALA A 33 -26.78 8.46 -0.12
C ALA A 33 -27.67 8.08 1.08
N SER A 34 -27.74 6.78 1.42
CA SER A 34 -28.45 6.27 2.60
C SER A 34 -27.61 6.35 3.89
N GLY A 35 -26.39 6.89 3.85
CA GLY A 35 -25.49 7.02 4.99
C GLY A 35 -24.70 5.75 5.34
N CYS A 36 -24.68 4.75 4.46
CA CYS A 36 -23.95 3.50 4.71
C CYS A 36 -22.54 3.59 4.13
N ALA A 37 -21.52 3.16 4.88
CA ALA A 37 -20.18 2.98 4.33
C ALA A 37 -20.19 1.86 3.27
N ILE A 38 -19.59 2.14 2.11
CA ILE A 38 -19.35 1.12 1.08
C ILE A 38 -17.94 0.54 1.24
N PRO A 39 -17.64 -0.63 0.65
CA PRO A 39 -16.31 -1.24 0.75
C PRO A 39 -15.19 -0.26 0.38
N PHE A 40 -14.11 -0.28 1.14
CA PHE A 40 -13.00 0.67 0.95
C PHE A 40 -12.19 0.37 -0.31
N GLN A 41 -11.68 1.41 -0.94
CA GLN A 41 -10.60 1.29 -1.92
C GLN A 41 -9.29 1.69 -1.26
N ILE A 42 -8.28 0.83 -1.40
CA ILE A 42 -6.98 1.00 -0.77
C ILE A 42 -5.93 1.06 -1.87
N ILE A 43 -5.19 2.17 -1.90
CA ILE A 43 -4.30 2.54 -2.99
C ILE A 43 -2.85 2.51 -2.51
N TYR A 44 -2.05 1.63 -3.13
CA TYR A 44 -0.63 1.45 -2.87
C TYR A 44 0.22 2.20 -3.91
N CYS A 45 1.42 2.60 -3.53
CA CYS A 45 2.38 3.20 -4.47
C CYS A 45 2.90 2.17 -5.49
N GLY A 46 2.92 2.55 -6.77
CA GLY A 46 3.60 1.82 -7.84
C GLY A 46 2.72 1.53 -9.05
N LYS A 47 3.25 0.73 -9.98
CA LYS A 47 2.75 0.60 -11.37
C LYS A 47 2.29 -0.81 -11.74
N THR A 48 2.39 -1.77 -10.81
CA THR A 48 2.07 -3.17 -11.10
C THR A 48 1.38 -3.84 -9.91
N ALA A 49 0.75 -4.99 -10.14
CA ALA A 49 0.15 -5.79 -9.08
C ALA A 49 1.14 -6.26 -8.00
N ARG A 50 2.45 -6.19 -8.25
CA ARG A 50 3.49 -6.48 -7.25
C ARG A 50 3.52 -5.45 -6.12
N SER A 51 3.02 -4.23 -6.36
CA SER A 51 2.87 -3.19 -5.35
C SER A 51 1.74 -3.47 -4.35
N LEU A 52 0.87 -4.44 -4.64
CA LEU A 52 -0.22 -4.81 -3.75
C LEU A 52 0.25 -5.82 -2.70
N PRO A 53 -0.49 -5.95 -1.57
CA PRO A 53 -0.24 -7.02 -0.62
C PRO A 53 -0.30 -8.40 -1.29
N THR A 54 0.48 -9.34 -0.75
CA THR A 54 0.53 -10.70 -1.28
C THR A 54 -0.83 -11.39 -1.20
N LYS A 55 -1.22 -12.06 -2.29
CA LYS A 55 -2.49 -12.79 -2.38
C LYS A 55 -2.53 -14.06 -1.52
N LYS A 56 -1.40 -14.44 -0.92
CA LYS A 56 -1.25 -15.69 -0.16
C LYS A 56 -1.69 -15.58 1.30
N THR A 57 -1.96 -14.38 1.80
CA THR A 57 -2.31 -14.16 3.20
C THR A 57 -3.82 -14.28 3.40
N SER A 58 -4.23 -14.72 4.60
CA SER A 58 -5.65 -14.79 4.97
C SER A 58 -6.31 -13.41 4.95
N GLN A 59 -5.57 -12.35 5.29
CA GLN A 59 -6.05 -10.97 5.29
C GLN A 59 -6.36 -10.46 3.88
N PHE A 60 -5.59 -10.88 2.86
CA PHE A 60 -5.91 -10.52 1.48
C PHE A 60 -7.23 -11.15 1.06
N ARG A 61 -7.47 -12.41 1.43
CA ARG A 61 -8.73 -13.11 1.16
C ARG A 61 -9.90 -12.44 1.88
N GLU A 62 -9.76 -12.14 3.16
CA GLU A 62 -10.78 -11.43 3.96
C GLU A 62 -11.14 -10.08 3.33
N ALA A 63 -10.15 -9.29 2.91
CA ALA A 63 -10.39 -8.01 2.24
C ALA A 63 -11.20 -8.19 0.93
N GLN A 64 -10.95 -9.26 0.17
CA GLN A 64 -11.73 -9.57 -1.02
C GLN A 64 -13.16 -10.01 -0.70
N GLU A 65 -13.34 -10.83 0.34
CA GLU A 65 -14.67 -11.26 0.82
C GLU A 65 -15.52 -10.08 1.30
N LEU A 66 -14.88 -9.08 1.93
CA LEU A 66 -15.49 -7.81 2.34
C LEU A 66 -15.68 -6.82 1.17
N GLY A 67 -15.23 -7.16 -0.04
CA GLY A 67 -15.39 -6.34 -1.24
C GLY A 67 -14.40 -5.17 -1.38
N PHE A 68 -13.31 -5.13 -0.60
CA PHE A 68 -12.34 -4.05 -0.69
C PHE A 68 -11.63 -4.04 -2.05
N LYS A 69 -11.46 -2.84 -2.61
CA LYS A 69 -10.77 -2.61 -3.87
C LYS A 69 -9.30 -2.30 -3.61
N LEU A 70 -8.43 -3.30 -3.71
CA LEU A 70 -6.98 -3.10 -3.66
C LEU A 70 -6.47 -2.63 -5.03
N ARG A 71 -5.85 -1.45 -5.08
CA ARG A 71 -5.35 -0.80 -6.30
C ARG A 71 -3.93 -0.26 -6.07
N PHE A 72 -3.17 -0.13 -7.15
CA PHE A 72 -1.92 0.62 -7.15
C PHE A 72 -2.16 1.94 -7.89
N SER A 73 -1.46 3.01 -7.49
CA SER A 73 -1.72 4.37 -7.97
C SER A 73 -1.41 4.58 -9.46
N ASN A 74 -0.61 3.68 -10.03
CA ASN A 74 0.04 3.84 -11.33
C ASN A 74 0.95 5.07 -11.40
N THR A 75 1.45 5.52 -10.25
CA THR A 75 2.37 6.65 -10.10
C THR A 75 3.50 6.29 -9.14
N ASP A 76 4.41 7.24 -8.89
CA ASP A 76 5.47 7.12 -7.90
C ASP A 76 5.03 7.59 -6.50
N THR A 77 3.71 7.80 -6.30
CA THR A 77 3.09 8.17 -5.01
C THR A 77 1.99 7.18 -4.64
N TYR A 78 1.45 7.26 -3.42
CA TYR A 78 0.33 6.43 -2.97
C TYR A 78 -1.04 7.14 -3.06
N TRP A 79 -1.11 8.31 -3.70
CA TRP A 79 -2.35 9.10 -3.79
C TRP A 79 -3.36 8.52 -4.77
N SER A 80 -4.64 8.82 -4.53
CA SER A 80 -5.70 8.55 -5.49
C SER A 80 -5.58 9.43 -6.73
N THR A 81 -5.86 8.85 -7.90
CA THR A 81 -5.98 9.57 -9.17
C THR A 81 -7.46 9.72 -9.54
N PHE A 82 -7.74 10.57 -10.53
CA PHE A 82 -9.10 10.70 -11.06
C PHE A 82 -9.64 9.36 -11.60
N GLU A 83 -8.81 8.61 -12.34
CA GLU A 83 -9.15 7.28 -12.85
C GLU A 83 -9.53 6.31 -11.72
N LEU A 84 -8.78 6.32 -10.61
CA LEU A 84 -9.08 5.47 -9.45
C LEU A 84 -10.36 5.90 -8.73
N MET A 85 -10.64 7.20 -8.66
CA MET A 85 -11.91 7.71 -8.12
C MET A 85 -13.10 7.32 -9.01
N CYS A 86 -12.94 7.26 -10.33
CA CYS A 86 -13.98 6.78 -11.25
C CYS A 86 -14.19 5.26 -11.21
N ASP A 87 -13.15 4.48 -10.85
CA ASP A 87 -13.27 3.03 -10.58
C ASP A 87 -13.99 2.73 -9.26
N TYR A 88 -14.17 3.72 -8.38
CA TYR A 88 -14.74 3.54 -7.04
C TYR A 88 -16.25 3.34 -7.06
#